data_AF-A0A8J5N132-F1
#
_entry.id   AF-A0A8J5N132-F1
#
_cell.length_a   1.000
_cell.length_b   1.000
_cell.length_c   1.000
_cell.angle_alpha   90.00
_cell.angle_beta   90.00
_cell.angle_gamma   90.00
#
_symmetry.space_group_name_H-M   'P 1'
#
loop_
_entity.id
_entity.type
_entity.pdbx_description
1 polymer ?
#
loop_
_entity_poly.entity_id
_entity_poly.type
_entity_poly.pdbx_seq_one_letter_code
_entity_poly.pdbx_strand_id
1 'polypeptide(L)'
;MFPGEQVRELQHLSDTRLWCRSTSCEIALLRLECIVRLLKETSTEDTGARAVSARGLLAQIDAEFVYLLQFFSEILGKVDKVSQQLQDKQADLGKAAMLISSLR
;
A
#
# COMPACT_ATOMS: atom_id res chain seq x y z
N MET A 1 3.70 -7.83 17.66
CA MET A 1 2.24 -7.79 17.39
C MET A 1 1.63 -7.02 18.55
N PHE A 2 1.06 -5.83 18.31
CA PHE A 2 0.63 -4.94 19.41
C PHE A 2 -0.77 -5.32 19.92
N PRO A 3 -1.02 -5.32 21.25
CA PRO A 3 -2.33 -5.67 21.79
C PRO A 3 -3.41 -4.70 21.29
N GLY A 4 -4.47 -5.23 20.67
CA GLY A 4 -5.65 -4.46 20.25
C GLY A 4 -5.69 -3.98 18.78
N GLU A 5 -4.66 -4.25 17.97
CA GLU A 5 -4.70 -3.91 16.54
C GLU A 5 -5.43 -4.97 15.69
N GLN A 6 -6.30 -4.52 14.79
CA GLN A 6 -6.93 -5.40 13.80
C GLN A 6 -5.87 -5.99 12.86
N VAL A 7 -5.87 -7.32 12.73
CA VAL A 7 -5.00 -8.05 11.80
C VAL A 7 -5.39 -7.69 10.36
N ARG A 8 -4.42 -7.19 9.59
CA ARG A 8 -4.57 -6.93 8.15
C ARG A 8 -3.47 -7.68 7.42
N GLU A 9 -3.86 -8.60 6.56
CA GLU A 9 -2.91 -9.32 5.70
C GLU A 9 -2.59 -8.50 4.46
N LEU A 10 -1.31 -8.45 4.11
CA LEU A 10 -0.89 -7.93 2.81
C LEU A 10 -1.29 -8.94 1.74
N GLN A 11 -1.98 -8.46 0.72
CA GLN A 11 -2.33 -9.28 -0.43
C GLN A 11 -1.10 -9.57 -1.27
N HIS A 12 -1.12 -10.73 -1.96
CA HIS A 12 -0.13 -11.03 -2.98
C HIS A 12 -0.17 -9.94 -4.07
N LEU A 13 0.98 -9.32 -4.34
CA LEU A 13 1.10 -8.32 -5.39
C LEU A 13 0.93 -9.01 -6.75
N SER A 14 -0.02 -8.54 -7.56
CA SER A 14 -0.14 -8.93 -8.96
C SER A 14 0.07 -7.72 -9.87
N ASP A 15 0.80 -7.90 -10.96
CA ASP A 15 1.11 -6.80 -11.89
C ASP A 15 -0.12 -6.28 -12.62
N THR A 16 -1.17 -7.11 -12.72
CA THR A 16 -2.41 -6.81 -13.44
C THR A 16 -3.53 -6.23 -12.57
N ARG A 17 -3.41 -6.20 -11.23
CA ARG A 17 -4.46 -5.68 -10.34
C ARG A 17 -3.96 -4.49 -9.57
N LEU A 18 -4.29 -3.30 -10.06
CA LEU A 18 -4.01 -2.03 -9.37
C LEU A 18 -4.58 -1.99 -7.94
N TRP A 19 -5.67 -2.71 -7.69
CA TRP A 19 -6.30 -2.85 -6.36
C TRP A 19 -5.37 -3.39 -5.27
N CYS A 20 -4.61 -4.45 -5.56
CA CYS A 20 -3.73 -5.04 -4.55
C CYS A 20 -2.59 -4.07 -4.21
N ARG A 21 -2.10 -3.32 -5.20
CA ARG A 21 -1.06 -2.30 -5.00
C ARG A 21 -1.59 -1.13 -4.17
N SER A 22 -2.79 -0.64 -4.46
CA SER A 22 -3.45 0.40 -3.65
C SER A 22 -3.58 -0.03 -2.18
N THR A 23 -4.10 -1.24 -1.96
CA THR A 23 -4.31 -1.81 -0.61
C THR A 23 -2.99 -2.01 0.12
N SER A 24 -1.95 -2.51 -0.56
CA SER A 24 -0.62 -2.67 0.03
C SER A 24 0.00 -1.33 0.42
N CYS A 25 -0.09 -0.30 -0.42
CA CYS A 25 0.41 1.04 -0.09
C CYS A 25 -0.32 1.63 1.12
N GLU A 26 -1.67 1.52 1.15
CA GLU A 26 -2.48 1.98 2.28
C GLU A 26 -2.10 1.29 3.59
N ILE A 27 -1.99 -0.04 3.59
CA ILE A 27 -1.62 -0.81 4.78
C ILE A 27 -0.19 -0.50 5.23
N ALA A 28 0.75 -0.43 4.29
CA ALA A 28 2.15 -0.12 4.59
C ALA A 28 2.30 1.28 5.19
N LEU A 29 1.57 2.28 4.67
CA LEU A 29 1.54 3.64 5.21
C LEU A 29 0.94 3.65 6.63
N LEU A 30 -0.23 3.02 6.81
CA LEU A 30 -0.92 2.95 8.11
C LEU A 30 -0.09 2.24 9.19
N ARG A 31 0.73 1.26 8.79
CA ARG A 31 1.53 0.43 9.69
C ARG A 31 3.01 0.76 9.66
N LEU A 32 3.41 1.86 9.05
CA LEU A 32 4.82 2.19 8.85
C LEU A 32 5.60 2.20 10.16
N GLU A 33 5.05 2.79 11.22
CA GLU A 33 5.69 2.79 12.54
C GLU A 33 5.88 1.37 13.09
N CYS A 34 4.87 0.52 12.99
CA CYS A 34 4.94 -0.88 13.43
C CYS A 34 5.95 -1.68 12.60
N ILE A 35 6.00 -1.45 11.29
CA ILE A 35 6.98 -2.06 10.38
C ILE A 35 8.40 -1.65 10.78
N VAL A 36 8.64 -0.35 10.99
CA VAL A 36 9.96 0.16 11.39
C VAL A 36 10.37 -0.39 12.75
N ARG A 37 9.46 -0.47 13.73
CA ARG A 37 9.75 -1.09 15.04
C ARG A 37 10.12 -2.56 14.90
N LEU A 38 9.33 -3.33 14.17
CA LEU A 38 9.60 -4.75 13.92
C LEU A 38 10.95 -4.96 13.24
N LEU A 39 11.25 -4.18 12.19
CA LEU A 39 12.54 -4.28 11.51
C LEU A 39 13.70 -3.92 12.44
N LYS A 40 13.54 -2.93 13.33
CA LYS A 40 14.56 -2.59 14.34
C LYS A 40 14.79 -3.74 15.30
N GLU A 41 13.73 -4.33 15.84
CA GLU A 41 13.82 -5.51 16.72
C GLU A 41 14.54 -6.66 16.01
N THR A 42 14.10 -7.05 14.81
CA THR A 42 14.73 -8.12 14.01
C THR A 42 16.18 -7.79 13.63
N SER A 43 16.54 -6.51 13.44
CA SER A 43 17.91 -6.12 13.09
C SER A 43 18.93 -6.35 14.22
N THR A 44 18.47 -6.44 15.46
CA THR A 44 19.31 -6.69 16.64
C THR A 44 19.61 -8.17 16.88
N GLU A 45 18.95 -9.07 16.14
CA GLU A 45 19.26 -10.49 16.20
C GLU A 45 20.70 -10.75 15.71
N ASP A 46 21.43 -11.58 16.48
CA ASP A 46 22.90 -11.66 16.41
C ASP A 46 23.39 -12.22 15.07
N THR A 47 22.75 -13.26 14.56
CA THR A 47 23.09 -13.90 13.29
C THR A 47 21.88 -14.56 12.64
N GLY A 48 21.50 -14.04 11.47
CA GLY A 48 20.43 -14.63 10.67
C GLY A 48 20.19 -13.87 9.38
N ALA A 49 19.82 -14.59 8.32
CA ALA A 49 19.43 -13.98 7.04
C ALA A 49 18.30 -12.95 7.21
N ARG A 50 17.43 -13.16 8.21
CA ARG A 50 16.36 -12.22 8.60
C ARG A 50 16.91 -10.91 9.17
N ALA A 51 17.89 -10.97 10.08
CA ALA A 51 18.52 -9.79 10.64
C ALA A 51 19.22 -8.93 9.58
N VAL A 52 19.94 -9.59 8.65
CA VAL A 52 20.58 -8.92 7.51
C VAL A 52 19.54 -8.26 6.60
N SER A 53 18.46 -8.98 6.27
CA SER A 53 17.36 -8.44 5.46
C SER A 53 16.69 -7.25 6.14
N ALA A 54 16.47 -7.32 7.46
CA ALA A 54 15.86 -6.23 8.23
C ALA A 54 16.72 -4.96 8.23
N ARG A 55 18.06 -5.09 8.36
CA ARG A 55 18.99 -3.96 8.24
C ARG A 55 18.94 -3.35 6.84
N GLY A 56 18.94 -4.19 5.81
CA GLY A 56 18.84 -3.73 4.41
C GLY A 56 17.54 -3.01 4.11
N LEU A 57 16.42 -3.48 4.66
CA LEU A 57 15.11 -2.81 4.53
C LEU A 57 15.07 -1.49 5.30
N LEU A 58 15.56 -1.45 6.54
CA LEU A 58 15.64 -0.21 7.32
C LEU A 58 16.47 0.87 6.62
N ALA A 59 17.59 0.49 5.99
CA ALA A 59 18.43 1.42 5.25
C ALA A 59 17.74 2.04 4.02
N GLN A 60 16.68 1.42 3.52
CA GLN A 60 15.89 1.90 2.38
C GLN A 60 14.68 2.75 2.79
N ILE A 61 14.30 2.76 4.07
CA ILE A 61 13.18 3.59 4.56
C ILE A 61 13.73 4.98 4.91
N ASP A 62 13.89 5.79 3.88
CA ASP A 62 14.27 7.20 3.99
C ASP A 62 13.06 8.13 3.74
N ALA A 63 13.29 9.44 3.75
CA ALA A 63 12.24 10.43 3.54
C ALA A 63 11.61 10.32 2.13
N GLU A 64 12.40 9.95 1.12
CA GLU A 64 11.92 9.77 -0.25
C GLU A 64 10.97 8.58 -0.33
N PHE A 65 11.33 7.45 0.28
CA PHE A 65 10.47 6.27 0.37
C PHE A 65 9.13 6.61 1.01
N VAL A 66 9.12 7.34 2.14
CA VAL A 66 7.88 7.70 2.84
C VAL A 66 7.02 8.64 1.99
N TYR A 67 7.63 9.62 1.33
CA TYR A 67 6.92 10.51 0.42
C TYR A 67 6.29 9.73 -0.75
N LEU A 68 7.05 8.84 -1.39
CA LEU A 68 6.57 8.01 -2.48
C LEU A 68 5.45 7.07 -2.01
N LEU A 69 5.57 6.48 -0.83
CA LEU A 69 4.53 5.62 -0.26
C LEU A 69 3.20 6.37 -0.07
N GLN A 70 3.25 7.60 0.48
CA GLN A 70 2.08 8.47 0.61
C GLN A 70 1.49 8.81 -0.78
N PHE A 71 2.35 9.27 -1.70
CA PHE A 71 1.94 9.69 -3.04
C PHE A 71 1.28 8.55 -3.82
N PHE A 72 1.88 7.36 -3.80
CA PHE A 72 1.31 6.18 -4.44
C PHE A 72 0.03 5.70 -3.75
N SER A 73 -0.06 5.76 -2.42
CA SER A 73 -1.31 5.42 -1.71
C SER A 73 -2.48 6.29 -2.17
N GLU A 74 -2.25 7.60 -2.33
CA GLU A 74 -3.29 8.52 -2.80
C GLU A 74 -3.67 8.30 -4.27
N ILE A 75 -2.68 8.21 -5.17
CA ILE A 75 -2.93 8.07 -6.60
C ILE A 75 -3.58 6.73 -6.90
N LEU A 76 -3.02 5.64 -6.39
CA LEU A 76 -3.56 4.30 -6.62
C LEU A 76 -4.96 4.17 -6.00
N GLY A 77 -5.21 4.77 -4.83
CA GLY A 77 -6.53 4.78 -4.21
C GLY A 77 -7.58 5.54 -5.04
N LYS A 78 -7.20 6.64 -5.69
CA LYS A 78 -8.09 7.37 -6.62
C LYS A 78 -8.35 6.57 -7.89
N VAL A 79 -7.30 6.03 -8.50
CA VAL A 79 -7.39 5.21 -9.72
C VAL A 79 -8.25 3.97 -9.47
N ASP A 80 -8.09 3.32 -8.32
CA ASP A 80 -8.86 2.13 -7.97
C ASP A 80 -10.35 2.43 -7.82
N LYS A 81 -10.72 3.52 -7.13
CA LYS A 81 -12.13 3.95 -7.01
C LYS A 81 -12.77 4.22 -8.37
N VAL A 82 -12.08 4.94 -9.25
CA VAL A 82 -12.59 5.22 -10.62
C VAL A 82 -12.70 3.93 -11.42
N SER A 83 -11.70 3.04 -11.31
CA SER A 83 -11.71 1.73 -11.96
C SER A 83 -12.92 0.89 -11.52
N GLN A 84 -13.23 0.86 -10.22
CA GLN A 84 -14.41 0.16 -9.70
C GLN A 84 -15.72 0.76 -10.23
N GLN A 85 -15.83 2.09 -10.31
CA GLN A 85 -17.02 2.76 -10.85
C GLN A 85 -17.23 2.47 -12.34
N LEU A 86 -16.16 2.45 -13.13
CA LEU A 86 -16.22 2.14 -14.56
C LEU A 86 -16.53 0.66 -14.84
N GLN A 87 -16.19 -0.23 -13.91
CA GLN A 87 -16.44 -1.67 -14.02
C GLN A 87 -17.76 -2.10 -13.36
N ASP A 88 -18.55 -1.17 -12.81
CA ASP A 88 -19.86 -1.48 -12.27
C ASP A 88 -20.76 -2.06 -13.37
N LYS A 89 -21.34 -3.23 -13.13
CA LYS A 89 -22.23 -3.92 -14.08
C LYS A 89 -23.51 -3.14 -14.36
N GLN A 90 -23.84 -2.16 -13.51
CA GLN A 90 -24.98 -1.25 -13.67
C GLN A 90 -24.58 0.11 -14.27
N ALA A 91 -23.30 0.31 -14.58
CA ALA A 91 -22.83 1.48 -15.31
C ALA A 91 -23.14 1.34 -16.80
N ASP A 92 -23.84 2.34 -17.34
CA ASP A 92 -23.97 2.52 -18.78
C ASP A 92 -22.89 3.49 -19.29
N LEU A 93 -22.70 3.53 -20.61
CA LEU A 93 -21.74 4.42 -21.27
C LEU A 93 -21.98 5.90 -20.92
N GLY A 94 -23.23 6.29 -20.67
CA GLY A 94 -23.59 7.66 -20.26
C GLY A 94 -23.06 8.01 -18.88
N LYS A 95 -23.22 7.12 -17.90
CA LYS A 95 -22.64 7.27 -16.55
C LYS A 95 -21.11 7.32 -16.58
N ALA A 96 -20.48 6.50 -17.42
CA ALA A 96 -19.03 6.55 -17.62
C ALA A 96 -18.57 7.89 -18.21
N ALA A 97 -19.27 8.42 -19.22
CA ALA A 97 -18.98 9.74 -19.80
C ALA A 97 -19.21 10.89 -18.80
N MET A 98 -20.26 10.80 -17.98
CA MET A 98 -20.54 11.75 -16.89
C MET A 98 -19.43 11.71 -15.82
N LEU A 99 -18.96 10.52 -15.44
CA LEU A 99 -17.85 10.40 -14.50
C LEU A 99 -16.57 11.04 -15.04
N ILE A 100 -16.20 10.75 -16.29
CA ILE A 100 -15.00 11.33 -16.93
C ILE A 100 -15.11 12.86 -17.04
N SER A 101 -16.28 13.37 -17.42
CA SER A 101 -16.50 14.81 -17.52
C SER A 101 -16.50 15.52 -16.17
N SER A 102 -16.90 14.85 -15.09
CA SER A 102 -16.84 15.41 -13.72
C SER A 102 -15.42 15.52 -13.14
N LEU A 103 -14.43 14.87 -13.77
CA LEU A 103 -13.02 14.91 -13.38
C LEU A 103 -12.23 16.03 -14.07
N ARG A 104 -12.89 16.85 -14.89
CA ARG A 104 -12.31 17.93 -15.68
C ARG A 104 -12.61 19.29 -15.07
#